data_AF-A0A6I2JLG7-F1
#
_entry.id   AF-A0A6I2JLG7-F1
#
_cell.length_a   1.000
_cell.length_b   1.000
_cell.length_c   1.000
_cell.angle_alpha   90.00
_cell.angle_beta   90.00
_cell.angle_gamma   90.00
#
_symmetry.space_group_name_H-M   'P 1'
#
loop_
_entity.id
_entity.type
_entity.pdbx_description
1 polymer ?
#
loop_
_entity_poly.entity_id
_entity_poly.type
_entity_poly.pdbx_seq_one_letter_code
_entity_poly.pdbx_strand_id
1 'polypeptide(L)'
;MHVSLADFYPIADGETLDTYCFQRALNHLASRGGGTLSVPPGRYHLGTLTLGSNINLHLEAGATLLASSRIEDYQQQLAQSQAELSQHVLLYAAGQRNIRISGKGVIDGNGDAWFAAEKDDQGYRLPRPQRPRIVVFEDCEQVTLEDFTIIQAPMWTVHLVSCRHVHVDHLTIDNSMSMPNTDALDIDSCEAVFVSNSYLSAADDAICIKTTQKPAHLRRAARQIMISNCLLRSYSCAFKIGTETFDDVEDVTVSGCTIFDSNRAIGLLSRDGGQFRRLQFSNITLACRHAPPCHWGKADALFVSVRARDPAIAPGSIEQLQFSNVSGVMEGAINLHAEQPGQIRDVMLANVQLRQVVATGADQGHYDVRPPCNPESPTGMGLDNAYKLDSASGLAYGVAAYPDGLPGVFARGVENLQLHNVVIARPQPLPHGWHAETVQIS
;
A
#
# COMPACT_ATOMS: atom_id res chain seq x y z
N MET A 1 7.20 -12.03 31.42
CA MET A 1 6.61 -11.15 32.46
C MET A 1 5.32 -10.56 31.92
N HIS A 2 4.36 -10.21 32.77
CA HIS A 2 3.11 -9.54 32.38
C HIS A 2 2.88 -8.36 33.33
N VAL A 3 2.62 -7.17 32.80
CA VAL A 3 2.32 -5.96 33.58
C VAL A 3 1.11 -5.26 32.96
N SER A 4 0.27 -4.64 33.79
CA SER A 4 -0.82 -3.80 33.29
C SER A 4 -0.33 -2.36 33.19
N LEU A 5 -0.76 -1.63 32.17
CA LEU A 5 -0.52 -0.19 32.09
C LEU A 5 -1.14 0.55 33.28
N ALA A 6 -2.22 0.05 33.89
CA ALA A 6 -2.84 0.66 35.06
C ALA A 6 -1.87 0.84 36.24
N ASP A 7 -0.86 -0.04 36.35
CA ASP A 7 0.19 0.02 37.38
C ASP A 7 1.16 1.21 37.18
N PHE A 8 1.05 1.89 36.03
CA PHE A 8 1.84 3.07 35.65
C PHE A 8 1.02 4.36 35.67
N TYR A 9 -0.22 4.30 36.17
CA TYR A 9 -1.11 5.44 36.44
C TYR A 9 -1.32 6.39 35.23
N PRO A 10 -1.73 5.88 34.06
CA PRO A 10 -2.20 6.73 32.97
C PRO A 10 -3.50 7.45 33.36
N ILE A 11 -3.78 8.59 32.74
CA ILE A 11 -5.04 9.32 32.92
C ILE A 11 -6.16 8.74 32.06
N ALA A 12 -5.84 8.33 30.82
CA ALA A 12 -6.76 7.64 29.92
C ALA A 12 -8.04 8.41 29.55
N ASP A 13 -7.98 9.76 29.54
CA ASP A 13 -9.08 10.67 29.20
C ASP A 13 -9.15 11.02 27.70
N GLY A 14 -8.13 10.66 26.93
CA GLY A 14 -7.97 11.01 25.51
C GLY A 14 -7.51 12.45 25.26
N GLU A 15 -7.12 13.18 26.32
CA GLU A 15 -6.68 14.58 26.26
C GLU A 15 -5.27 14.73 26.86
N THR A 16 -5.05 14.16 28.05
CA THR A 16 -3.77 14.17 28.75
C THR A 16 -2.79 13.21 28.09
N LEU A 17 -1.58 13.70 27.81
CA LEU A 17 -0.55 12.91 27.14
C LEU A 17 -0.03 11.79 28.07
N ASP A 18 -0.38 10.54 27.77
CA ASP A 18 -0.02 9.35 28.53
C ASP A 18 1.32 8.71 28.09
N THR A 19 2.01 9.32 27.10
CA THR A 19 3.24 8.79 26.49
C THR A 19 4.29 8.38 27.52
N TYR A 20 4.48 9.20 28.56
CA TYR A 20 5.46 8.93 29.62
C TYR A 20 5.12 7.65 30.41
N CYS A 21 3.84 7.45 30.74
CA CYS A 21 3.39 6.27 31.48
C CYS A 21 3.60 4.99 30.65
N PHE A 22 3.25 5.03 29.36
CA PHE A 22 3.50 3.93 28.42
C PHE A 22 4.99 3.63 28.27
N GLN A 23 5.82 4.65 27.99
CA GLN A 23 7.25 4.43 27.77
C GLN A 23 7.93 3.88 29.02
N ARG A 24 7.51 4.31 30.22
CA ARG A 24 7.99 3.73 31.48
C ARG A 24 7.63 2.25 31.62
N ALA A 25 6.42 1.86 31.24
CA ALA A 25 5.98 0.47 31.29
C ALA A 25 6.76 -0.42 30.31
N LEU A 26 6.96 0.07 29.07
CA LEU A 26 7.78 -0.61 28.06
C LEU A 26 9.24 -0.76 28.51
N ASN A 27 9.83 0.31 29.04
CA ASN A 27 11.20 0.29 29.58
C ASN A 27 11.33 -0.66 30.78
N HIS A 28 10.30 -0.71 31.64
CA HIS A 28 10.27 -1.63 32.78
C HIS A 28 10.32 -3.10 32.34
N LEU A 29 9.55 -3.47 31.31
CA LEU A 29 9.58 -4.81 30.73
C LEU A 29 10.91 -5.09 30.04
N ALA A 30 11.41 -4.16 29.21
CA ALA A 30 12.66 -4.32 28.48
C ALA A 30 13.85 -4.56 29.42
N SER A 31 13.94 -3.81 30.53
CA SER A 31 14.97 -4.00 31.55
C SER A 31 14.93 -5.37 32.27
N ARG A 32 13.86 -6.13 32.10
CA ARG A 32 13.63 -7.46 32.68
C ARG A 32 13.61 -8.58 31.64
N GLY A 33 14.10 -8.30 30.43
CA GLY A 33 14.18 -9.26 29.33
C GLY A 33 12.91 -9.38 28.49
N GLY A 34 11.91 -8.53 28.74
CA GLY A 34 10.67 -8.46 27.97
C GLY A 34 9.45 -9.06 28.67
N GLY A 35 8.33 -9.06 27.96
CA GLY A 35 7.04 -9.49 28.47
C GLY A 35 5.87 -8.81 27.76
N THR A 36 4.70 -8.95 28.35
CA THR A 36 3.46 -8.35 27.85
C THR A 36 3.11 -7.11 28.67
N LEU A 37 2.90 -6.00 27.97
CA LEU A 37 2.22 -4.82 28.50
C LEU A 37 0.77 -4.89 28.06
N SER A 38 -0.13 -5.14 29.01
CA SER A 38 -1.58 -5.12 28.74
C SER A 38 -2.13 -3.72 28.96
N VAL A 39 -2.80 -3.20 27.94
CA VAL A 39 -3.42 -1.88 27.91
C VAL A 39 -4.92 -2.08 28.13
N PRO A 40 -5.45 -1.73 29.32
CA PRO A 40 -6.85 -1.93 29.64
C PRO A 40 -7.77 -0.96 28.87
N PRO A 41 -9.11 -1.11 28.98
CA PRO A 41 -10.04 -0.17 28.37
C PRO A 41 -9.79 1.27 28.82
N GLY A 42 -9.75 2.20 27.86
CA GLY A 42 -9.41 3.60 28.09
C GLY A 42 -9.01 4.30 26.79
N ARG A 43 -8.99 5.64 26.79
CA ARG A 43 -8.53 6.45 25.65
C ARG A 43 -7.20 7.10 26.00
N TYR A 44 -6.12 6.66 25.38
CA TYR A 44 -4.77 7.09 25.73
C TYR A 44 -4.23 8.02 24.66
N HIS A 45 -4.00 9.29 24.99
CA HIS A 45 -3.43 10.26 24.06
C HIS A 45 -1.90 10.14 24.04
N LEU A 46 -1.32 9.91 22.86
CA LEU A 46 0.08 9.46 22.74
C LEU A 46 0.87 10.20 21.65
N GLY A 47 2.13 10.48 22.00
CA GLY A 47 3.21 10.75 21.07
C GLY A 47 4.02 9.47 20.81
N THR A 48 5.25 9.60 20.30
CA THR A 48 6.06 8.43 19.94
C THR A 48 6.35 7.50 21.13
N LEU A 49 6.11 6.21 20.92
CA LEU A 49 6.52 5.11 21.80
C LEU A 49 7.56 4.24 21.09
N THR A 50 8.62 3.89 21.80
CA THR A 50 9.67 2.98 21.31
C THR A 50 9.54 1.63 21.98
N LEU A 51 9.40 0.57 21.18
CA LEU A 51 9.33 -0.81 21.62
C LEU A 51 10.73 -1.43 21.60
N GLY A 52 11.03 -2.20 22.64
CA GLY A 52 12.24 -3.02 22.73
C GLY A 52 11.99 -4.48 22.32
N SER A 53 13.06 -5.27 22.34
CA SER A 53 12.99 -6.71 22.07
C SER A 53 12.16 -7.46 23.12
N ASN A 54 11.53 -8.57 22.70
CA ASN A 54 10.71 -9.46 23.53
C ASN A 54 9.48 -8.78 24.14
N ILE A 55 8.94 -7.75 23.49
CA ILE A 55 7.75 -7.02 23.96
C ILE A 55 6.52 -7.48 23.20
N ASN A 56 5.45 -7.76 23.94
CA ASN A 56 4.08 -7.79 23.42
C ASN A 56 3.30 -6.59 23.96
N LEU A 57 2.92 -5.65 23.08
CA LEU A 57 1.96 -4.60 23.40
C LEU A 57 0.55 -5.15 23.13
N HIS A 58 -0.16 -5.52 24.20
CA HIS A 58 -1.47 -6.14 24.12
C HIS A 58 -2.58 -5.12 24.41
N LEU A 59 -3.37 -4.79 23.39
CA LEU A 59 -4.50 -3.86 23.49
C LEU A 59 -5.77 -4.62 23.84
N GLU A 60 -6.26 -4.47 25.06
CA GLU A 60 -7.52 -5.12 25.46
C GLU A 60 -8.71 -4.52 24.69
N ALA A 61 -9.81 -5.27 24.61
CA ALA A 61 -11.03 -4.78 23.99
C ALA A 61 -11.51 -3.50 24.72
N GLY A 62 -11.68 -2.40 23.98
CA GLY A 62 -12.03 -1.09 24.55
C GLY A 62 -10.82 -0.19 24.85
N ALA A 63 -9.59 -0.65 24.66
CA ALA A 63 -8.41 0.23 24.64
C ALA A 63 -8.37 1.02 23.33
N THR A 64 -8.08 2.32 23.42
CA THR A 64 -7.84 3.19 22.25
C THR A 64 -6.53 3.94 22.43
N LEU A 65 -5.56 3.69 21.56
CA LEU A 65 -4.36 4.52 21.44
C LEU A 65 -4.66 5.66 20.46
N LEU A 66 -4.82 6.88 20.96
CA LEU A 66 -5.10 8.06 20.16
C LEU A 66 -3.80 8.82 19.85
N ALA A 67 -3.44 8.88 18.56
CA ALA A 67 -2.27 9.61 18.11
C ALA A 67 -2.43 11.13 18.33
N SER A 68 -1.37 11.78 18.82
CA SER A 68 -1.36 13.22 19.01
C SER A 68 -1.50 13.99 17.69
N SER A 69 -2.21 15.12 17.76
CA SER A 69 -2.32 16.09 16.67
C SER A 69 -1.17 17.11 16.64
N ARG A 70 -0.22 17.01 17.58
CA ARG A 70 0.90 17.93 17.72
C ARG A 70 2.20 17.28 17.27
N ILE A 71 2.88 17.92 16.32
CA ILE A 71 4.14 17.40 15.78
C ILE A 71 5.24 17.28 16.84
N GLU A 72 5.24 18.16 17.85
CA GLU A 72 6.22 18.16 18.95
C GLU A 72 6.25 16.82 19.72
N ASP A 73 5.11 16.12 19.78
CA ASP A 73 5.01 14.84 20.50
C ASP A 73 5.68 13.67 19.75
N TYR A 74 6.17 13.91 18.53
CA TYR A 74 6.84 12.92 17.66
C TYR A 74 8.32 13.22 17.38
N GLN A 75 8.94 14.15 18.11
CA GLN A 75 10.29 14.63 17.82
C GLN A 75 11.40 13.87 18.57
N GLN A 76 11.05 13.16 19.64
CA GLN A 76 12.05 12.49 20.48
C GLN A 76 12.73 11.32 19.79
N GLN A 77 12.01 10.64 18.89
CA GLN A 77 12.52 9.50 18.15
C GLN A 77 11.96 9.55 16.73
N LEU A 78 12.86 9.59 15.75
CA LEU A 78 12.54 9.58 14.33
C LEU A 78 12.93 8.23 13.73
N ALA A 79 12.17 7.80 12.73
CA ALA A 79 12.51 6.65 11.92
C ALA A 79 13.65 6.98 10.94
N GLN A 80 14.45 5.99 10.56
CA GLN A 80 15.55 6.18 9.61
C GLN A 80 15.07 6.21 8.16
N SER A 81 13.99 5.47 7.87
CA SER A 81 13.24 5.55 6.63
C SER A 81 12.38 6.81 6.60
N GLN A 82 12.19 7.35 5.41
CA GLN A 82 11.34 8.51 5.17
C GLN A 82 10.16 8.09 4.30
N ALA A 83 8.98 8.62 4.61
CA ALA A 83 7.82 8.54 3.74
C ALA A 83 7.36 9.97 3.43
N GLU A 84 7.20 10.27 2.14
CA GLU A 84 7.18 11.64 1.62
C GLU A 84 8.33 12.49 2.18
N LEU A 85 8.03 13.40 3.12
CA LEU A 85 8.96 14.32 3.79
C LEU A 85 8.90 14.18 5.33
N SER A 86 8.48 13.01 5.82
CA SER A 86 8.30 12.76 7.25
C SER A 86 9.05 11.51 7.74
N GLN A 87 9.60 11.63 8.94
CA GLN A 87 10.19 10.54 9.72
C GLN A 87 9.44 10.30 11.04
N HIS A 88 8.36 11.04 11.28
CA HIS A 88 7.56 10.93 12.51
C HIS A 88 6.79 9.61 12.54
N VAL A 89 6.65 9.06 13.75
CA VAL A 89 6.05 7.74 13.98
C VAL A 89 5.42 7.66 15.37
N LEU A 90 4.25 7.02 15.48
CA LEU A 90 3.63 6.73 16.77
C LEU A 90 4.28 5.51 17.46
N LEU A 91 4.29 4.33 16.84
CA LEU A 91 4.89 3.11 17.40
C LEU A 91 6.14 2.74 16.61
N TYR A 92 7.30 2.82 17.27
CA TYR A 92 8.60 2.65 16.62
C TYR A 92 9.42 1.51 17.23
N ALA A 93 10.15 0.79 16.37
CA ALA A 93 11.21 -0.12 16.80
C ALA A 93 12.31 -0.17 15.74
N ALA A 94 13.56 -0.26 16.16
CA ALA A 94 14.69 -0.43 15.25
C ALA A 94 15.69 -1.46 15.79
N GLY A 95 16.10 -2.42 14.95
CA GLY A 95 17.07 -3.45 15.29
C GLY A 95 16.63 -4.36 16.45
N GLN A 96 15.32 -4.55 16.62
CA GLN A 96 14.74 -5.32 17.73
C GLN A 96 14.28 -6.71 17.29
N ARG A 97 14.11 -7.62 18.24
CA ARG A 97 13.64 -8.99 17.97
C ARG A 97 12.44 -9.37 18.82
N ASN A 98 11.56 -10.22 18.27
CA ASN A 98 10.42 -10.81 18.99
C ASN A 98 9.49 -9.72 19.52
N ILE A 99 8.95 -8.92 18.60
CA ILE A 99 7.99 -7.84 18.89
C ILE A 99 6.61 -8.31 18.48
N ARG A 100 5.63 -8.13 19.37
CA ARG A 100 4.22 -8.37 19.08
C ARG A 100 3.38 -7.14 19.41
N ILE A 101 2.43 -6.82 18.53
CA ILE A 101 1.27 -5.98 18.86
C ILE A 101 0.05 -6.89 18.71
N SER A 102 -0.76 -7.00 19.75
CA SER A 102 -1.88 -7.95 19.78
C SER A 102 -3.12 -7.39 20.46
N GLY A 103 -4.24 -8.10 20.36
CA GLY A 103 -5.45 -7.83 21.12
C GLY A 103 -6.55 -7.18 20.28
N LYS A 104 -7.65 -6.78 20.91
CA LYS A 104 -8.87 -6.31 20.24
C LYS A 104 -9.13 -4.81 20.42
N GLY A 105 -8.10 -4.07 20.86
CA GLY A 105 -8.16 -2.61 20.94
C GLY A 105 -7.96 -1.91 19.59
N VAL A 106 -8.03 -0.58 19.64
CA VAL A 106 -7.97 0.31 18.48
C VAL A 106 -6.75 1.23 18.60
N ILE A 107 -6.09 1.48 17.47
CA ILE A 107 -5.16 2.61 17.29
C ILE A 107 -5.87 3.61 16.38
N ASP A 108 -6.20 4.77 16.93
CA ASP A 108 -6.78 5.89 16.20
C ASP A 108 -5.67 6.85 15.80
N GLY A 109 -5.40 6.93 14.49
CA GLY A 109 -4.35 7.78 13.94
C GLY A 109 -4.65 9.28 13.98
N ASN A 110 -5.85 9.67 14.40
CA ASN A 110 -6.28 11.07 14.50
C ASN A 110 -6.08 11.84 13.17
N GLY A 111 -6.32 11.15 12.05
CA GLY A 111 -6.00 11.61 10.71
C GLY A 111 -6.59 12.98 10.38
N ASP A 112 -7.77 13.31 10.90
CA ASP A 112 -8.44 14.59 10.61
C ASP A 112 -7.61 15.82 10.97
N ALA A 113 -6.75 15.74 12.00
CA ALA A 113 -5.87 16.83 12.38
C ALA A 113 -4.79 17.14 11.32
N TRP A 114 -4.54 16.20 10.40
CA TRP A 114 -3.44 16.19 9.46
C TRP A 114 -3.85 16.47 8.01
N PHE A 115 -5.12 16.76 7.76
CA PHE A 115 -5.63 17.12 6.43
C PHE A 115 -6.49 18.39 6.48
N ALA A 116 -6.77 18.96 5.31
CA ALA A 116 -7.85 19.94 5.14
C ALA A 116 -9.19 19.32 5.57
N ALA A 117 -10.16 20.14 5.98
CA ALA A 117 -11.48 19.64 6.42
C ALA A 117 -12.26 19.01 5.25
N GLU A 118 -12.25 19.69 4.10
CA GLU A 118 -13.01 19.29 2.92
C GLU A 118 -12.11 18.75 1.81
N LYS A 119 -12.74 18.00 0.89
CA LYS A 119 -12.08 17.56 -0.34
C LYS A 119 -11.95 18.73 -1.31
N ASP A 120 -10.87 18.74 -2.07
CA ASP A 120 -10.77 19.56 -3.27
C ASP A 120 -11.53 18.93 -4.45
N ASP A 121 -11.57 19.65 -5.58
CA ASP A 121 -12.25 19.20 -6.80
C ASP A 121 -11.66 17.91 -7.40
N GLN A 122 -10.43 17.54 -7.01
CA GLN A 122 -9.78 16.32 -7.47
C GLN A 122 -10.18 15.10 -6.62
N GLY A 123 -10.72 15.32 -5.41
CA GLY A 123 -11.26 14.31 -4.52
C GLY A 123 -10.45 14.06 -3.24
N TYR A 124 -9.32 14.76 -3.05
CA TYR A 124 -8.50 14.64 -1.84
C TYR A 124 -8.82 15.71 -0.81
N ARG A 125 -8.72 15.35 0.45
CA ARG A 125 -8.43 16.32 1.49
C ARG A 125 -6.92 16.59 1.42
N LEU A 126 -6.53 17.85 1.22
CA LEU A 126 -5.12 18.19 1.07
C LEU A 126 -4.32 17.84 2.34
N PRO A 127 -3.21 17.11 2.24
CA PRO A 127 -2.40 16.73 3.39
C PRO A 127 -1.62 17.92 3.95
N ARG A 128 -1.46 17.93 5.28
CA ARG A 128 -0.45 18.77 5.96
C ARG A 128 0.93 18.11 5.82
N PRO A 129 2.03 18.86 5.90
CA PRO A 129 3.37 18.28 5.90
C PRO A 129 3.67 17.53 7.21
N GLN A 130 4.71 16.68 7.19
CA GLN A 130 5.28 16.03 8.39
C GLN A 130 4.31 15.14 9.19
N ARG A 131 3.35 14.53 8.51
CA ARG A 131 2.37 13.60 9.10
C ARG A 131 3.08 12.39 9.71
N PRO A 132 2.67 11.92 10.91
CA PRO A 132 3.26 10.72 11.50
C PRO A 132 2.75 9.44 10.81
N ARG A 133 3.61 8.44 10.72
CA ARG A 133 3.20 7.05 10.44
C ARG A 133 2.70 6.39 11.73
N ILE A 134 1.88 5.35 11.65
CA ILE A 134 1.34 4.71 12.86
C ILE A 134 2.30 3.67 13.43
N VAL A 135 2.72 2.69 12.63
CA VAL A 135 3.70 1.68 13.03
C VAL A 135 4.88 1.73 12.07
N VAL A 136 6.10 1.91 12.58
CA VAL A 136 7.33 1.80 11.78
C VAL A 136 8.32 0.91 12.49
N PHE A 137 8.59 -0.26 11.92
CA PHE A 137 9.61 -1.19 12.42
C PHE A 137 10.72 -1.33 11.41
N GLU A 138 11.97 -1.10 11.84
CA GLU A 138 13.15 -1.06 10.98
C GLU A 138 14.18 -2.12 11.39
N ASP A 139 14.60 -2.97 10.46
CA ASP A 139 15.55 -4.07 10.69
C ASP A 139 15.18 -4.95 11.89
N CYS A 140 13.88 -5.18 12.10
CA CYS A 140 13.39 -6.03 13.17
C CYS A 140 13.23 -7.50 12.73
N GLU A 141 13.33 -8.44 13.67
CA GLU A 141 13.20 -9.87 13.39
C GLU A 141 12.14 -10.52 14.28
N GLN A 142 11.35 -11.46 13.75
CA GLN A 142 10.23 -12.08 14.49
C GLN A 142 9.21 -11.03 14.93
N VAL A 143 8.55 -10.43 13.96
CA VAL A 143 7.50 -9.42 14.17
C VAL A 143 6.13 -10.08 14.05
N THR A 144 5.23 -9.82 14.99
CA THR A 144 3.84 -10.31 14.95
C THR A 144 2.85 -9.16 15.15
N LEU A 145 1.96 -8.94 14.19
CA LEU A 145 0.85 -8.00 14.29
C LEU A 145 -0.46 -8.79 14.20
N GLU A 146 -1.28 -8.76 15.25
CA GLU A 146 -2.42 -9.68 15.33
C GLU A 146 -3.65 -9.06 15.99
N ASP A 147 -4.83 -9.32 15.42
CA ASP A 147 -6.15 -9.07 16.01
C ASP A 147 -6.64 -7.62 16.18
N PHE A 148 -5.75 -6.62 16.16
CA PHE A 148 -6.11 -5.24 16.50
C PHE A 148 -6.60 -4.44 15.29
N THR A 149 -7.14 -3.25 15.56
CA THR A 149 -7.65 -2.33 14.53
C THR A 149 -6.84 -1.04 14.48
N ILE A 150 -6.55 -0.53 13.29
CA ILE A 150 -6.07 0.84 13.07
C ILE A 150 -7.10 1.59 12.22
N ILE A 151 -7.42 2.82 12.60
CA ILE A 151 -8.31 3.72 11.84
C ILE A 151 -7.66 5.07 11.66
N GLN A 152 -8.08 5.78 10.60
CA GLN A 152 -7.77 7.20 10.41
C GLN A 152 -6.26 7.52 10.50
N ALA A 153 -5.41 6.68 9.92
CA ALA A 153 -3.98 6.96 9.84
C ALA A 153 -3.73 8.26 9.06
N PRO A 154 -2.81 9.13 9.51
CA PRO A 154 -2.53 10.37 8.79
C PRO A 154 -1.57 10.17 7.62
N MET A 155 -0.85 9.06 7.57
CA MET A 155 0.06 8.68 6.48
C MET A 155 0.16 7.14 6.40
N TRP A 156 1.21 6.58 5.80
CA TRP A 156 1.48 5.14 5.76
C TRP A 156 1.27 4.52 7.14
N THR A 157 0.42 3.50 7.18
CA THR A 157 -0.17 3.05 8.44
C THR A 157 0.77 2.09 9.14
N VAL A 158 1.06 0.94 8.52
CA VAL A 158 2.05 -0.02 9.00
C VAL A 158 3.18 -0.09 7.98
N HIS A 159 4.36 0.40 8.35
CA HIS A 159 5.55 0.39 7.51
C HIS A 159 6.63 -0.50 8.12
N LEU A 160 6.81 -1.68 7.53
CA LEU A 160 7.83 -2.64 7.92
C LEU A 160 9.01 -2.49 6.98
N VAL A 161 10.15 -2.09 7.51
CA VAL A 161 11.35 -1.78 6.73
C VAL A 161 12.44 -2.78 7.08
N SER A 162 12.94 -3.53 6.11
CA SER A 162 14.04 -4.48 6.33
C SER A 162 13.77 -5.54 7.41
N CYS A 163 12.50 -5.82 7.71
CA CYS A 163 12.13 -6.79 8.74
C CYS A 163 12.24 -8.23 8.20
N ARG A 164 12.47 -9.19 9.11
CA ARG A 164 12.58 -10.62 8.79
C ARG A 164 11.66 -11.46 9.66
N HIS A 165 11.06 -12.51 9.11
CA HIS A 165 10.11 -13.37 9.82
C HIS A 165 8.94 -12.57 10.39
N VAL A 166 8.14 -12.02 9.48
CA VAL A 166 6.99 -11.17 9.81
C VAL A 166 5.71 -11.98 9.69
N HIS A 167 4.83 -11.88 10.69
CA HIS A 167 3.50 -12.45 10.68
C HIS A 167 2.45 -11.37 10.94
N VAL A 168 1.52 -11.20 10.01
CA VAL A 168 0.37 -10.29 10.12
C VAL A 168 -0.90 -11.12 9.96
N ASP A 169 -1.75 -11.16 10.97
CA ASP A 169 -2.95 -12.01 10.96
C ASP A 169 -4.14 -11.34 11.66
N HIS A 170 -5.33 -11.42 11.06
CA HIS A 170 -6.54 -10.77 11.60
C HIS A 170 -6.37 -9.26 11.90
N LEU A 171 -5.52 -8.57 11.13
CA LEU A 171 -5.34 -7.12 11.24
C LEU A 171 -6.46 -6.41 10.48
N THR A 172 -7.02 -5.37 11.11
CA THR A 172 -8.00 -4.48 10.48
C THR A 172 -7.38 -3.09 10.33
N ILE A 173 -7.30 -2.58 9.10
CA ILE A 173 -6.97 -1.17 8.83
C ILE A 173 -8.07 -0.58 7.97
N ASP A 174 -8.73 0.46 8.47
CA ASP A 174 -9.81 1.15 7.78
C ASP A 174 -9.58 2.66 7.78
N ASN A 175 -8.87 3.13 6.76
CA ASN A 175 -8.56 4.55 6.58
C ASN A 175 -9.60 5.25 5.72
N SER A 176 -9.75 6.56 5.93
CA SER A 176 -10.61 7.40 5.09
C SER A 176 -10.16 7.35 3.63
N MET A 177 -11.08 7.03 2.71
CA MET A 177 -10.85 7.04 1.26
C MET A 177 -10.62 8.43 0.65
N SER A 178 -10.44 9.46 1.47
CA SER A 178 -10.19 10.85 1.04
C SER A 178 -8.84 11.41 1.50
N MET A 179 -8.07 10.61 2.24
CA MET A 179 -6.78 10.97 2.82
C MET A 179 -5.65 10.32 2.01
N PRO A 180 -4.95 11.05 1.12
CA PRO A 180 -3.86 10.47 0.32
C PRO A 180 -2.69 9.96 1.16
N ASN A 181 -1.90 9.04 0.59
CA ASN A 181 -0.71 8.44 1.21
C ASN A 181 -1.01 7.71 2.53
N THR A 182 -2.20 7.13 2.63
CA THR A 182 -2.66 6.35 3.79
C THR A 182 -2.59 4.85 3.51
N ASP A 183 -1.54 4.42 2.82
CA ASP A 183 -1.23 3.03 2.55
C ASP A 183 -1.45 2.20 3.82
N ALA A 184 -2.16 1.07 3.71
CA ALA A 184 -2.54 0.30 4.88
C ALA A 184 -1.34 -0.52 5.39
N LEU A 185 -0.70 -1.27 4.51
CA LEU A 185 0.47 -2.09 4.85
C LEU A 185 1.58 -1.97 3.80
N ASP A 186 2.68 -1.35 4.21
CA ASP A 186 3.91 -1.25 3.45
C ASP A 186 4.94 -2.30 3.91
N ILE A 187 5.26 -3.22 2.99
CA ILE A 187 6.29 -4.25 3.15
C ILE A 187 7.52 -3.78 2.37
N ASP A 188 8.41 -3.05 3.04
CA ASP A 188 9.58 -2.47 2.42
C ASP A 188 10.84 -3.30 2.69
N SER A 189 11.40 -3.92 1.64
CA SER A 189 12.67 -4.67 1.73
C SER A 189 12.67 -5.78 2.79
N CYS A 190 11.50 -6.38 3.06
CA CYS A 190 11.34 -7.42 4.06
C CYS A 190 11.59 -8.83 3.49
N GLU A 191 11.88 -9.78 4.38
CA GLU A 191 12.11 -11.19 4.03
C GLU A 191 11.26 -12.12 4.91
N ALA A 192 10.70 -13.18 4.31
CA ALA A 192 9.86 -14.17 5.01
C ALA A 192 8.67 -13.50 5.71
N VAL A 193 7.74 -12.97 4.91
CA VAL A 193 6.55 -12.23 5.35
C VAL A 193 5.30 -13.05 5.06
N PHE A 194 4.46 -13.22 6.08
CA PHE A 194 3.17 -13.90 5.98
C PHE A 194 2.07 -12.94 6.41
N VAL A 195 1.14 -12.64 5.50
CA VAL A 195 -0.05 -11.83 5.77
C VAL A 195 -1.28 -12.68 5.52
N SER A 196 -2.17 -12.78 6.49
CA SER A 196 -3.39 -13.56 6.36
C SER A 196 -4.62 -12.94 7.03
N ASN A 197 -5.80 -13.33 6.55
CA ASN A 197 -7.09 -13.14 7.23
C ASN A 197 -7.38 -11.68 7.65
N SER A 198 -6.87 -10.71 6.88
CA SER A 198 -6.86 -9.30 7.25
C SER A 198 -7.79 -8.48 6.36
N TYR A 199 -8.35 -7.41 6.93
CA TYR A 199 -9.12 -6.39 6.20
C TYR A 199 -8.29 -5.11 6.09
N LEU A 200 -7.97 -4.69 4.88
CA LEU A 200 -7.09 -3.55 4.61
C LEU A 200 -7.76 -2.60 3.61
N SER A 201 -8.05 -1.38 4.06
CA SER A 201 -8.80 -0.36 3.34
C SER A 201 -8.10 0.99 3.46
N ALA A 202 -7.76 1.59 2.31
CA ALA A 202 -6.99 2.83 2.23
C ALA A 202 -7.39 3.69 1.03
N ALA A 203 -7.22 5.02 1.13
CA ALA A 203 -7.36 5.89 -0.03
C ALA A 203 -6.23 5.64 -1.05
N ASP A 204 -5.05 5.33 -0.52
CA ASP A 204 -3.88 4.89 -1.28
C ASP A 204 -3.82 3.35 -1.29
N ASP A 205 -2.63 2.75 -1.32
CA ASP A 205 -2.48 1.33 -1.53
C ASP A 205 -2.89 0.47 -0.31
N ALA A 206 -3.69 -0.59 -0.48
CA ALA A 206 -4.08 -1.42 0.67
C ALA A 206 -2.93 -2.32 1.15
N ILE A 207 -2.23 -2.98 0.23
CA ILE A 207 -0.92 -3.61 0.50
C ILE A 207 0.06 -3.12 -0.56
N CYS A 208 1.22 -2.63 -0.13
CA CYS A 208 2.29 -2.22 -1.01
C CYS A 208 3.61 -2.90 -0.64
N ILE A 209 4.23 -3.60 -1.59
CA ILE A 209 5.62 -4.05 -1.48
C ILE A 209 6.51 -2.96 -2.08
N LYS A 210 7.54 -2.54 -1.34
CA LYS A 210 8.49 -1.51 -1.77
C LYS A 210 9.92 -1.97 -1.55
N THR A 211 10.84 -1.31 -2.23
CA THR A 211 12.27 -1.29 -1.91
C THR A 211 12.72 0.16 -1.94
N THR A 212 12.26 0.95 -0.95
CA THR A 212 12.44 2.41 -0.94
C THR A 212 13.91 2.85 -0.89
N GLN A 213 14.20 4.08 -1.29
CA GLN A 213 15.48 4.70 -1.01
C GLN A 213 15.62 4.98 0.49
N LYS A 214 16.68 4.45 1.09
CA LYS A 214 16.94 4.51 2.54
C LYS A 214 18.42 4.27 2.84
N PRO A 215 18.90 4.43 4.09
CA PRO A 215 20.28 4.16 4.46
C PRO A 215 20.74 2.76 4.03
N ALA A 216 21.99 2.63 3.60
CA ALA A 216 22.51 1.42 2.97
C ALA A 216 22.31 0.14 3.81
N HIS A 217 22.38 0.24 5.14
CA HIS A 217 22.20 -0.92 6.03
C HIS A 217 20.75 -1.46 6.07
N LEU A 218 19.77 -0.65 5.65
CA LEU A 218 18.36 -1.06 5.52
C LEU A 218 18.00 -1.48 4.09
N ARG A 219 18.93 -1.40 3.12
CA ARG A 219 18.67 -1.81 1.73
C ARG A 219 18.87 -3.30 1.55
N ARG A 220 17.91 -3.94 0.90
CA ARG A 220 17.93 -5.35 0.48
C ARG A 220 16.74 -5.63 -0.43
N ALA A 221 16.76 -6.77 -1.11
CA ALA A 221 15.61 -7.26 -1.86
C ALA A 221 14.42 -7.54 -0.92
N ALA A 222 13.21 -7.30 -1.40
CA ALA A 222 11.98 -7.79 -0.76
C ALA A 222 11.70 -9.20 -1.29
N ARG A 223 11.61 -10.21 -0.40
CA ARG A 223 11.49 -11.60 -0.86
C ARG A 223 10.77 -12.56 0.07
N GLN A 224 10.27 -13.66 -0.50
CA GLN A 224 9.56 -14.70 0.24
C GLN A 224 8.35 -14.12 0.97
N ILE A 225 7.43 -13.56 0.20
CA ILE A 225 6.24 -12.87 0.71
C ILE A 225 5.00 -13.66 0.31
N MET A 226 4.22 -14.08 1.30
CA MET A 226 2.95 -14.77 1.12
C MET A 226 1.81 -13.94 1.70
N ILE A 227 0.81 -13.65 0.87
CA ILE A 227 -0.40 -12.93 1.26
C ILE A 227 -1.60 -13.82 0.92
N SER A 228 -2.46 -14.07 1.90
CA SER A 228 -3.59 -14.98 1.69
C SER A 228 -4.87 -14.59 2.41
N ASN A 229 -6.02 -14.87 1.81
CA ASN A 229 -7.33 -14.71 2.47
C ASN A 229 -7.60 -13.29 3.00
N CYS A 230 -7.13 -12.26 2.29
CA CYS A 230 -7.36 -10.87 2.67
C CYS A 230 -8.54 -10.25 1.92
N LEU A 231 -9.23 -9.33 2.58
CA LEU A 231 -10.25 -8.47 2.00
C LEU A 231 -9.66 -7.07 1.80
N LEU A 232 -9.56 -6.61 0.55
CA LEU A 232 -8.81 -5.40 0.19
C LEU A 232 -9.71 -4.37 -0.50
N ARG A 233 -9.53 -3.10 -0.12
CA ARG A 233 -10.19 -1.94 -0.74
C ARG A 233 -9.19 -0.81 -0.93
N SER A 234 -9.17 -0.19 -2.12
CA SER A 234 -8.26 0.91 -2.38
C SER A 234 -8.73 1.82 -3.52
N TYR A 235 -8.72 3.14 -3.30
CA TYR A 235 -8.93 4.09 -4.40
C TYR A 235 -7.67 4.31 -5.25
N SER A 236 -6.49 3.88 -4.78
CA SER A 236 -5.26 3.72 -5.59
C SER A 236 -5.14 2.26 -6.04
N CYS A 237 -4.22 1.47 -5.48
CA CYS A 237 -4.06 0.04 -5.79
C CYS A 237 -4.28 -0.91 -4.60
N ALA A 238 -5.18 -1.89 -4.72
CA ALA A 238 -5.47 -2.83 -3.63
C ALA A 238 -4.26 -3.73 -3.28
N PHE A 239 -3.57 -4.27 -4.28
CA PHE A 239 -2.27 -4.89 -4.10
C PHE A 239 -1.25 -4.26 -5.04
N LYS A 240 -0.14 -3.77 -4.51
CA LYS A 240 0.88 -3.09 -5.30
C LYS A 240 2.29 -3.60 -5.04
N ILE A 241 3.10 -3.59 -6.09
CA ILE A 241 4.57 -3.55 -5.98
C ILE A 241 5.02 -2.21 -6.58
N GLY A 242 5.68 -1.39 -5.77
CA GLY A 242 6.22 -0.10 -6.15
C GLY A 242 5.43 1.12 -5.64
N THR A 243 5.74 2.33 -6.06
CA THR A 243 6.63 2.62 -7.20
C THR A 243 8.10 2.62 -6.83
N GLU A 244 8.45 2.86 -5.57
CA GLU A 244 9.82 2.93 -5.07
C GLU A 244 10.47 1.55 -5.05
N THR A 245 11.31 1.27 -6.05
CA THR A 245 11.72 -0.09 -6.45
C THR A 245 13.22 -0.21 -6.65
N PHE A 246 14.00 0.31 -5.70
CA PHE A 246 15.46 0.50 -5.82
C PHE A 246 16.27 -0.78 -5.65
N ASP A 247 15.66 -1.85 -5.15
CA ASP A 247 16.23 -3.20 -5.00
C ASP A 247 15.22 -4.25 -5.51
N ASP A 248 15.68 -5.47 -5.76
CA ASP A 248 14.88 -6.55 -6.35
C ASP A 248 13.65 -6.94 -5.49
N VAL A 249 12.62 -7.46 -6.16
CA VAL A 249 11.44 -8.05 -5.52
C VAL A 249 11.23 -9.46 -6.08
N GLU A 250 11.33 -10.48 -5.23
CA GLU A 250 11.32 -11.87 -5.69
C GLU A 250 10.51 -12.80 -4.80
N ASP A 251 9.96 -13.88 -5.36
CA ASP A 251 9.23 -14.90 -4.60
C ASP A 251 8.02 -14.35 -3.84
N VAL A 252 7.05 -13.82 -4.59
CA VAL A 252 5.81 -13.26 -4.06
C VAL A 252 4.63 -14.13 -4.47
N THR A 253 3.83 -14.58 -3.50
CA THR A 253 2.59 -15.33 -3.73
C THR A 253 1.42 -14.61 -3.07
N VAL A 254 0.39 -14.31 -3.85
CA VAL A 254 -0.88 -13.75 -3.38
C VAL A 254 -2.00 -14.71 -3.75
N SER A 255 -2.78 -15.19 -2.78
CA SER A 255 -3.84 -16.17 -3.05
C SER A 255 -5.10 -16.01 -2.21
N GLY A 256 -6.28 -16.26 -2.79
CA GLY A 256 -7.53 -16.32 -2.04
C GLY A 256 -8.02 -14.95 -1.55
N CYS A 257 -7.59 -13.86 -2.17
CA CYS A 257 -7.98 -12.51 -1.77
C CYS A 257 -9.25 -12.05 -2.50
N THR A 258 -10.06 -11.24 -1.82
CA THR A 258 -11.19 -10.53 -2.41
C THR A 258 -10.88 -9.04 -2.45
N ILE A 259 -11.00 -8.44 -3.64
CA ILE A 259 -10.80 -7.02 -3.87
C ILE A 259 -12.15 -6.41 -4.24
N PHE A 260 -12.53 -5.34 -3.56
CA PHE A 260 -13.80 -4.67 -3.81
C PHE A 260 -13.63 -3.17 -3.81
N ASP A 261 -14.56 -2.47 -4.48
CA ASP A 261 -14.62 -1.02 -4.50
C ASP A 261 -13.23 -0.36 -4.70
N SER A 262 -12.51 -0.83 -5.72
CA SER A 262 -11.11 -0.44 -5.91
C SER A 262 -10.84 0.13 -7.30
N ASN A 263 -9.93 1.11 -7.39
CA ASN A 263 -9.53 1.67 -8.69
C ASN A 263 -8.56 0.77 -9.44
N ARG A 264 -7.71 0.05 -8.72
CA ARG A 264 -6.87 -0.98 -9.32
C ARG A 264 -6.82 -2.17 -8.38
N ALA A 265 -7.02 -3.37 -8.93
CA ALA A 265 -6.91 -4.58 -8.14
C ALA A 265 -5.43 -4.93 -7.90
N ILE A 266 -4.67 -5.21 -8.96
CA ILE A 266 -3.25 -5.57 -8.85
C ILE A 266 -2.41 -4.64 -9.72
N GLY A 267 -1.37 -4.03 -9.13
CA GLY A 267 -0.47 -3.08 -9.79
C GLY A 267 1.01 -3.42 -9.56
N LEU A 268 1.75 -3.75 -10.62
CA LEU A 268 3.19 -4.01 -10.54
C LEU A 268 3.95 -2.94 -11.32
N LEU A 269 4.64 -2.03 -10.62
CA LEU A 269 5.25 -0.85 -11.22
C LEU A 269 6.76 -0.84 -10.94
N SER A 270 7.58 -1.28 -11.89
CA SER A 270 9.04 -1.15 -11.81
C SER A 270 9.48 0.21 -12.37
N ARG A 271 10.24 0.96 -11.57
CA ARG A 271 10.65 2.34 -11.87
C ARG A 271 12.13 2.61 -11.61
N ASP A 272 12.73 1.94 -10.64
CA ASP A 272 14.01 2.35 -10.03
C ASP A 272 15.16 1.33 -10.19
N GLY A 273 15.04 0.44 -11.17
CA GLY A 273 16.09 -0.53 -11.53
C GLY A 273 15.93 -1.92 -10.90
N GLY A 274 15.14 -2.05 -9.83
CA GLY A 274 14.84 -3.33 -9.19
C GLY A 274 14.12 -4.31 -10.11
N GLN A 275 14.60 -5.55 -10.13
CA GLN A 275 14.06 -6.63 -10.96
C GLN A 275 12.98 -7.37 -10.20
N PHE A 276 11.84 -7.65 -10.86
CA PHE A 276 10.77 -8.44 -10.26
C PHE A 276 10.71 -9.81 -10.93
N ARG A 277 10.69 -10.88 -10.11
CA ARG A 277 10.69 -12.25 -10.63
C ARG A 277 9.95 -13.22 -9.72
N ARG A 278 9.39 -14.27 -10.32
CA ARG A 278 8.67 -15.36 -9.62
C ARG A 278 7.50 -14.81 -8.79
N LEU A 279 6.56 -14.19 -9.50
CA LEU A 279 5.38 -13.57 -8.90
C LEU A 279 4.14 -14.38 -9.28
N GLN A 280 3.35 -14.78 -8.28
CA GLN A 280 2.17 -15.63 -8.47
C GLN A 280 0.95 -15.03 -7.80
N PHE A 281 -0.11 -14.86 -8.58
CA PHE A 281 -1.41 -14.35 -8.14
C PHE A 281 -2.46 -15.39 -8.49
N SER A 282 -3.20 -15.90 -7.49
CA SER A 282 -4.14 -17.00 -7.70
C SER A 282 -5.43 -16.89 -6.91
N ASN A 283 -6.54 -17.36 -7.48
CA ASN A 283 -7.83 -17.44 -6.77
C ASN A 283 -8.28 -16.08 -6.23
N ILE A 284 -8.40 -15.09 -7.13
CA ILE A 284 -8.73 -13.70 -6.76
C ILE A 284 -10.08 -13.33 -7.33
N THR A 285 -10.94 -12.76 -6.48
CA THR A 285 -12.18 -12.12 -6.91
C THR A 285 -12.03 -10.61 -6.84
N LEU A 286 -12.42 -9.88 -7.89
CA LEU A 286 -12.25 -8.43 -7.96
C LEU A 286 -13.49 -7.65 -8.42
N ALA A 287 -13.63 -6.43 -7.93
CA ALA A 287 -14.58 -5.44 -8.43
C ALA A 287 -13.89 -4.08 -8.54
N CYS A 288 -13.52 -3.70 -9.77
CA CYS A 288 -12.80 -2.47 -10.07
C CYS A 288 -13.70 -1.41 -10.70
N ARG A 289 -13.65 -0.20 -10.15
CA ARG A 289 -14.39 0.97 -10.65
C ARG A 289 -13.53 2.23 -10.56
N HIS A 290 -13.83 3.24 -11.36
CA HIS A 290 -13.08 4.50 -11.34
C HIS A 290 -13.19 5.17 -9.97
N ALA A 291 -12.06 5.64 -9.47
CA ALA A 291 -11.97 6.56 -8.34
C ALA A 291 -11.86 8.01 -8.85
N PRO A 292 -11.99 9.02 -7.96
CA PRO A 292 -11.73 10.42 -8.32
C PRO A 292 -10.36 10.62 -8.99
N PRO A 293 -10.20 11.62 -9.88
CA PRO A 293 -9.04 11.75 -10.76
C PRO A 293 -7.66 11.83 -10.09
N CYS A 294 -7.61 12.31 -8.84
CA CYS A 294 -6.38 12.38 -8.05
C CYS A 294 -5.76 11.02 -7.75
N HIS A 295 -6.57 9.96 -7.66
CA HIS A 295 -6.07 8.63 -7.35
C HIS A 295 -5.50 7.96 -8.59
N TRP A 296 -4.40 7.23 -8.41
CA TRP A 296 -3.72 6.59 -9.53
C TRP A 296 -4.40 5.29 -9.92
N GLY A 297 -4.71 5.16 -11.21
CA GLY A 297 -5.43 4.02 -11.79
C GLY A 297 -6.65 4.39 -12.61
N LYS A 298 -7.09 3.46 -13.46
CA LYS A 298 -8.27 3.61 -14.32
C LYS A 298 -9.14 2.35 -14.30
N ALA A 299 -9.58 1.95 -13.11
CA ALA A 299 -10.42 0.78 -12.87
C ALA A 299 -9.79 -0.55 -13.37
N ASP A 300 -8.47 -0.67 -13.27
CA ASP A 300 -7.69 -1.79 -13.84
C ASP A 300 -7.85 -3.07 -13.01
N ALA A 301 -8.15 -4.20 -13.67
CA ALA A 301 -8.12 -5.50 -12.99
C ALA A 301 -6.67 -5.90 -12.68
N LEU A 302 -5.81 -5.88 -13.70
CA LEU A 302 -4.39 -6.19 -13.60
C LEU A 302 -3.63 -5.09 -14.33
N PHE A 303 -2.65 -4.48 -13.68
CA PHE A 303 -1.83 -3.42 -14.23
C PHE A 303 -0.35 -3.74 -14.00
N VAL A 304 0.43 -3.78 -15.07
CA VAL A 304 1.88 -4.00 -15.01
C VAL A 304 2.53 -2.93 -15.85
N SER A 305 3.49 -2.23 -15.26
CA SER A 305 4.18 -1.15 -15.96
C SER A 305 5.66 -1.12 -15.64
N VAL A 306 6.48 -1.06 -16.68
CA VAL A 306 7.92 -0.86 -16.56
C VAL A 306 8.30 0.38 -17.37
N ARG A 307 8.88 1.38 -16.69
CA ARG A 307 9.31 2.65 -17.29
C ARG A 307 10.21 3.39 -16.32
N ALA A 308 11.04 4.30 -16.81
CA ALA A 308 11.98 5.02 -15.95
C ALA A 308 11.27 5.90 -14.90
N ARG A 309 11.76 5.91 -13.65
CA ARG A 309 11.44 7.00 -12.70
C ARG A 309 12.14 8.26 -13.13
N ASP A 310 13.46 8.22 -13.16
CA ASP A 310 14.28 9.33 -13.56
C ASP A 310 14.78 9.03 -14.98
N PRO A 311 14.76 9.97 -15.94
CA PRO A 311 15.36 9.75 -17.25
C PRO A 311 16.83 9.24 -17.20
N ALA A 312 17.55 9.47 -16.10
CA ALA A 312 18.90 8.97 -15.86
C ALA A 312 18.96 7.55 -15.24
N ILE A 313 17.84 7.01 -14.77
CA ILE A 313 17.74 5.69 -14.14
C ILE A 313 17.01 4.74 -15.08
N ALA A 314 17.70 3.70 -15.52
CA ALA A 314 17.05 2.61 -16.23
C ALA A 314 16.07 1.89 -15.28
N PRO A 315 14.81 1.66 -15.68
CA PRO A 315 13.91 0.85 -14.88
C PRO A 315 14.36 -0.61 -14.89
N GLY A 316 13.79 -1.40 -13.99
CA GLY A 316 14.07 -2.82 -13.92
C GLY A 316 13.37 -3.62 -15.02
N SER A 317 13.04 -4.87 -14.71
CA SER A 317 12.18 -5.72 -15.54
C SER A 317 11.25 -6.56 -14.68
N ILE A 318 10.20 -7.08 -15.29
CA ILE A 318 9.21 -7.94 -14.63
C ILE A 318 9.13 -9.24 -15.43
N GLU A 319 9.52 -10.35 -14.80
CA GLU A 319 9.57 -11.68 -15.43
C GLU A 319 8.93 -12.77 -14.57
N GLN A 320 8.57 -13.90 -15.20
CA GLN A 320 8.00 -15.06 -14.51
C GLN A 320 6.76 -14.69 -13.67
N LEU A 321 5.81 -14.01 -14.33
CA LEU A 321 4.62 -13.46 -13.72
C LEU A 321 3.39 -14.30 -14.09
N GLN A 322 2.66 -14.78 -13.10
CA GLN A 322 1.51 -15.66 -13.31
C GLN A 322 0.27 -15.14 -12.60
N PHE A 323 -0.82 -15.03 -13.35
CA PHE A 323 -2.17 -14.81 -12.83
C PHE A 323 -3.03 -16.02 -13.15
N SER A 324 -3.64 -16.63 -12.15
CA SER A 324 -4.47 -17.82 -12.32
C SER A 324 -5.78 -17.74 -11.55
N ASN A 325 -6.89 -18.21 -12.14
CA ASN A 325 -8.20 -18.24 -11.49
C ASN A 325 -8.62 -16.85 -10.94
N VAL A 326 -8.65 -15.86 -11.83
CA VAL A 326 -9.08 -14.49 -11.51
C VAL A 326 -10.47 -14.27 -12.06
N SER A 327 -11.40 -13.80 -11.24
CA SER A 327 -12.76 -13.52 -11.70
C SER A 327 -13.31 -12.21 -11.13
N GLY A 328 -14.25 -11.56 -11.82
CA GLY A 328 -14.76 -10.29 -11.33
C GLY A 328 -15.33 -9.33 -12.36
N VAL A 329 -15.39 -8.07 -11.96
CA VAL A 329 -15.89 -6.95 -12.78
C VAL A 329 -14.82 -5.86 -12.83
N MET A 330 -14.65 -5.24 -13.99
CA MET A 330 -13.81 -4.05 -14.16
C MET A 330 -14.49 -3.03 -15.05
N GLU A 331 -14.26 -1.74 -14.79
CA GLU A 331 -14.58 -0.66 -15.74
C GLU A 331 -13.39 -0.34 -16.67
N GLY A 332 -12.16 -0.70 -16.27
CA GLY A 332 -10.94 -0.48 -17.04
C GLY A 332 -10.59 -1.68 -17.92
N ALA A 333 -9.30 -2.00 -17.96
CA ALA A 333 -8.78 -3.15 -18.69
C ALA A 333 -7.78 -3.96 -17.84
N ILE A 334 -7.30 -5.08 -18.40
CA ILE A 334 -5.98 -5.61 -18.08
C ILE A 334 -4.97 -4.81 -18.90
N ASN A 335 -3.95 -4.23 -18.26
CA ASN A 335 -2.95 -3.39 -18.92
C ASN A 335 -1.52 -3.84 -18.56
N LEU A 336 -0.76 -4.22 -19.57
CA LEU A 336 0.66 -4.54 -19.47
C LEU A 336 1.42 -3.57 -20.38
N HIS A 337 2.19 -2.64 -19.80
CA HIS A 337 2.85 -1.57 -20.55
C HIS A 337 4.34 -1.46 -20.21
N ALA A 338 5.19 -1.87 -21.12
CA ALA A 338 6.62 -1.61 -21.07
C ALA A 338 7.00 -0.41 -21.94
N GLU A 339 7.87 0.46 -21.42
CA GLU A 339 8.48 1.55 -22.19
C GLU A 339 9.43 1.00 -23.27
N GLN A 340 10.23 -0.01 -22.93
CA GLN A 340 11.08 -0.74 -23.88
C GLN A 340 10.59 -2.18 -24.03
N PRO A 341 10.47 -2.72 -25.26
CA PRO A 341 10.12 -4.12 -25.48
C PRO A 341 11.01 -5.10 -24.69
N GLY A 342 10.41 -6.15 -24.16
CA GLY A 342 11.11 -7.22 -23.43
C GLY A 342 11.35 -6.95 -21.95
N GLN A 343 11.05 -5.74 -21.46
CA GLN A 343 11.12 -5.42 -20.02
C GLN A 343 10.00 -6.09 -19.20
N ILE A 344 8.90 -6.46 -19.85
CA ILE A 344 7.90 -7.37 -19.30
C ILE A 344 7.96 -8.64 -20.14
N ARG A 345 8.24 -9.79 -19.51
CA ARG A 345 8.38 -11.07 -20.22
C ARG A 345 7.91 -12.26 -19.40
N ASP A 346 7.63 -13.37 -20.06
CA ASP A 346 7.22 -14.63 -19.44
C ASP A 346 6.00 -14.45 -18.52
N VAL A 347 4.95 -13.84 -19.10
CA VAL A 347 3.68 -13.56 -18.43
C VAL A 347 2.65 -14.61 -18.80
N MET A 348 2.00 -15.20 -17.81
CA MET A 348 0.89 -16.14 -18.01
C MET A 348 -0.40 -15.61 -17.39
N LEU A 349 -1.45 -15.51 -18.19
CA LEU A 349 -2.83 -15.32 -17.73
C LEU A 349 -3.60 -16.63 -17.96
N ALA A 350 -4.04 -17.27 -16.88
CA ALA A 350 -4.74 -18.55 -16.93
C ALA A 350 -6.09 -18.50 -16.20
N ASN A 351 -7.17 -18.97 -16.82
CA ASN A 351 -8.51 -19.01 -16.21
C ASN A 351 -8.96 -17.65 -15.67
N VAL A 352 -8.91 -16.62 -16.52
CA VAL A 352 -9.34 -15.26 -16.17
C VAL A 352 -10.73 -15.04 -16.73
N GLN A 353 -11.71 -14.72 -15.87
CA GLN A 353 -13.12 -14.53 -16.23
C GLN A 353 -13.63 -13.19 -15.72
N LEU A 354 -13.58 -12.16 -16.56
CA LEU A 354 -13.95 -10.80 -16.19
C LEU A 354 -15.19 -10.33 -16.96
N ARG A 355 -15.99 -9.47 -16.34
CA ARG A 355 -17.00 -8.67 -17.03
C ARG A 355 -16.53 -7.22 -17.09
N GLN A 356 -16.33 -6.71 -18.31
CA GLN A 356 -16.03 -5.30 -18.54
C GLN A 356 -17.35 -4.52 -18.61
N VAL A 357 -17.50 -3.46 -17.80
CA VAL A 357 -18.74 -2.69 -17.70
C VAL A 357 -18.52 -1.20 -17.99
N VAL A 358 -19.59 -0.51 -18.36
CA VAL A 358 -19.56 0.94 -18.62
C VAL A 358 -19.40 1.68 -17.29
N ALA A 359 -18.43 2.59 -17.23
CA ALA A 359 -18.24 3.45 -16.06
C ALA A 359 -19.31 4.55 -16.03
N THR A 360 -19.61 5.07 -14.85
CA THR A 360 -20.49 6.24 -14.72
C THR A 360 -19.81 7.56 -15.06
N GLY A 361 -18.46 7.60 -15.06
CA GLY A 361 -17.64 8.80 -15.31
C GLY A 361 -17.05 8.87 -16.72
N ALA A 362 -16.58 10.05 -17.11
CA ALA A 362 -16.05 10.34 -18.45
C ALA A 362 -14.62 9.82 -18.71
N ASP A 363 -13.93 9.35 -17.67
CA ASP A 363 -12.52 8.95 -17.74
C ASP A 363 -12.28 7.56 -18.36
N GLN A 364 -13.34 6.79 -18.62
CA GLN A 364 -13.22 5.45 -19.19
C GLN A 364 -12.58 5.49 -20.58
N GLY A 365 -11.64 4.57 -20.83
CA GLY A 365 -10.87 4.53 -22.08
C GLY A 365 -9.48 5.14 -21.98
N HIS A 366 -9.06 5.53 -20.78
CA HIS A 366 -7.68 5.90 -20.48
C HIS A 366 -6.97 4.86 -19.63
N TYR A 367 -5.65 4.88 -19.66
CA TYR A 367 -4.79 4.16 -18.73
C TYR A 367 -3.83 5.12 -18.03
N ASP A 368 -3.34 4.72 -16.86
CA ASP A 368 -2.53 5.58 -15.97
C ASP A 368 -1.18 4.94 -15.65
N VAL A 369 -0.12 5.47 -16.25
CA VAL A 369 1.28 5.03 -16.08
C VAL A 369 2.10 5.93 -15.14
N ARG A 370 1.45 6.81 -14.36
CA ARG A 370 2.12 7.59 -13.31
C ARG A 370 2.76 6.69 -12.25
N PRO A 371 3.80 7.14 -11.54
CA PRO A 371 4.69 8.29 -11.75
C PRO A 371 6.07 7.86 -12.31
N PRO A 372 6.97 8.83 -12.57
CA PRO A 372 6.68 10.23 -12.88
C PRO A 372 6.47 10.37 -14.38
N CYS A 373 5.71 11.40 -14.75
CA CYS A 373 5.33 11.61 -16.14
C CYS A 373 5.35 13.09 -16.54
N ASN A 374 5.49 13.98 -15.57
CA ASN A 374 5.53 15.41 -15.80
C ASN A 374 6.91 15.81 -16.35
N PRO A 375 7.04 16.27 -17.60
CA PRO A 375 8.32 16.68 -18.16
C PRO A 375 8.88 17.96 -17.51
N GLU A 376 8.06 18.78 -16.86
CA GLU A 376 8.51 19.97 -16.12
C GLU A 376 9.19 19.60 -14.79
N SER A 377 8.85 18.42 -14.27
CA SER A 377 9.41 17.86 -13.04
C SER A 377 9.62 16.36 -13.24
N PRO A 378 10.63 15.96 -14.04
CA PRO A 378 10.79 14.59 -14.51
C PRO A 378 11.06 13.58 -13.38
N THR A 379 11.41 14.07 -12.19
CA THR A 379 11.58 13.28 -10.96
C THR A 379 10.56 13.67 -9.88
N GLY A 380 9.59 14.52 -10.22
CA GLY A 380 8.52 14.98 -9.34
C GLY A 380 7.67 13.82 -8.85
N MET A 381 7.10 13.97 -7.64
CA MET A 381 6.33 12.94 -6.95
C MET A 381 5.11 13.55 -6.25
N GLY A 382 4.19 12.69 -5.78
CA GLY A 382 3.02 13.10 -5.01
C GLY A 382 2.11 14.04 -5.79
N LEU A 383 1.84 15.22 -5.22
CA LEU A 383 0.96 16.24 -5.80
C LEU A 383 1.38 16.67 -7.21
N ASP A 384 2.67 16.65 -7.53
CA ASP A 384 3.14 17.01 -8.86
C ASP A 384 2.53 16.09 -9.95
N ASN A 385 2.59 14.77 -9.76
CA ASN A 385 2.00 13.83 -10.72
C ASN A 385 0.47 13.68 -10.57
N ALA A 386 -0.08 13.99 -9.40
CA ALA A 386 -1.52 13.87 -9.17
C ALA A 386 -2.32 15.04 -9.77
N TYR A 387 -1.75 16.25 -9.80
CA TYR A 387 -2.50 17.48 -10.14
C TYR A 387 -2.04 18.15 -11.44
N LYS A 388 -0.81 17.92 -11.90
CA LYS A 388 -0.31 18.58 -13.11
C LYS A 388 -0.93 17.96 -14.35
N LEU A 389 -1.60 18.81 -15.12
CA LEU A 389 -2.24 18.45 -16.38
C LEU A 389 -1.29 18.74 -17.56
N ASP A 390 -1.27 17.82 -18.50
CA ASP A 390 -0.73 18.03 -19.83
C ASP A 390 -1.67 18.97 -20.60
N SER A 391 -1.15 20.13 -21.00
CA SER A 391 -1.92 21.13 -21.74
C SER A 391 -2.45 20.64 -23.09
N ALA A 392 -1.84 19.61 -23.71
CA ALA A 392 -2.27 19.07 -24.99
C ALA A 392 -3.47 18.13 -24.85
N SER A 393 -3.45 17.25 -23.86
CA SER A 393 -4.52 16.27 -23.62
C SER A 393 -5.61 16.76 -22.66
N GLY A 394 -5.30 17.73 -21.79
CA GLY A 394 -6.15 18.15 -20.68
C GLY A 394 -6.24 17.14 -19.53
N LEU A 395 -5.43 16.07 -19.59
CA LEU A 395 -5.38 15.00 -18.59
C LEU A 395 -4.14 15.16 -17.71
N ALA A 396 -4.11 14.50 -16.55
CA ALA A 396 -2.89 14.43 -15.76
C ALA A 396 -1.75 13.78 -16.57
N TYR A 397 -0.53 14.30 -16.43
CA TYR A 397 0.63 13.70 -17.11
C TYR A 397 0.74 12.21 -16.81
N GLY A 398 0.89 11.38 -17.84
CA GLY A 398 0.96 9.91 -17.69
C GLY A 398 -0.40 9.21 -17.74
N VAL A 399 -1.50 9.96 -17.82
CA VAL A 399 -2.80 9.42 -18.20
C VAL A 399 -2.95 9.60 -19.71
N ALA A 400 -3.23 8.51 -20.42
CA ALA A 400 -3.35 8.52 -21.87
C ALA A 400 -4.51 7.66 -22.34
N ALA A 401 -5.12 8.01 -23.48
CA ALA A 401 -6.16 7.20 -24.09
C ALA A 401 -5.57 5.89 -24.63
N TYR A 402 -6.31 4.80 -24.54
CA TYR A 402 -5.93 3.58 -25.25
C TYR A 402 -5.91 3.82 -26.76
N PRO A 403 -4.88 3.33 -27.49
CA PRO A 403 -4.86 3.42 -28.94
C PRO A 403 -6.07 2.69 -29.53
N ASP A 404 -6.82 3.37 -30.39
CA ASP A 404 -8.01 2.84 -31.08
C ASP A 404 -9.18 2.43 -30.14
N GLY A 405 -9.17 2.92 -28.89
CA GLY A 405 -10.26 2.74 -27.92
C GLY A 405 -9.97 1.72 -26.82
N LEU A 406 -10.88 1.58 -25.84
CA LEU A 406 -10.71 0.69 -24.67
C LEU A 406 -10.76 -0.80 -25.04
N PRO A 407 -9.67 -1.58 -24.91
CA PRO A 407 -9.70 -3.03 -25.07
C PRO A 407 -10.07 -3.72 -23.74
N GLY A 408 -10.25 -5.04 -23.76
CA GLY A 408 -10.31 -5.86 -22.54
C GLY A 408 -8.93 -6.20 -21.99
N VAL A 409 -7.97 -6.49 -22.89
CA VAL A 409 -6.55 -6.70 -22.58
C VAL A 409 -5.72 -5.80 -23.50
N PHE A 410 -4.87 -4.98 -22.90
CA PHE A 410 -3.86 -4.18 -23.57
C PHE A 410 -2.48 -4.66 -23.17
N ALA A 411 -1.66 -5.06 -24.12
CA ALA A 411 -0.25 -5.40 -23.91
C ALA A 411 0.63 -4.64 -24.90
N ARG A 412 1.62 -3.91 -24.39
CA ARG A 412 2.59 -3.17 -25.19
C ARG A 412 4.00 -3.49 -24.74
N GLY A 413 4.85 -3.95 -25.66
CA GLY A 413 6.25 -4.28 -25.39
C GLY A 413 6.44 -5.51 -24.48
N VAL A 414 5.45 -6.41 -24.46
CA VAL A 414 5.48 -7.64 -23.64
C VAL A 414 5.95 -8.82 -24.48
N GLU A 415 6.93 -9.56 -23.99
CA GLU A 415 7.43 -10.79 -24.63
C GLU A 415 6.86 -12.06 -23.96
N ASN A 416 6.65 -13.12 -24.74
CA ASN A 416 6.16 -14.42 -24.25
C ASN A 416 4.86 -14.33 -23.42
N LEU A 417 3.93 -13.45 -23.78
CA LEU A 417 2.60 -13.39 -23.16
C LEU A 417 1.77 -14.62 -23.55
N GLN A 418 1.36 -15.40 -22.56
CA GLN A 418 0.51 -16.57 -22.75
C GLN A 418 -0.89 -16.34 -22.17
N LEU A 419 -1.91 -16.56 -23.00
CA LEU A 419 -3.32 -16.43 -22.62
C LEU A 419 -3.98 -17.81 -22.69
N HIS A 420 -4.36 -18.35 -21.54
CA HIS A 420 -5.01 -19.66 -21.41
C HIS A 420 -6.38 -19.49 -20.78
N ASN A 421 -7.47 -19.68 -21.54
CA ASN A 421 -8.83 -19.52 -21.03
C ASN A 421 -9.07 -18.13 -20.39
N VAL A 422 -8.76 -17.08 -21.14
CA VAL A 422 -9.01 -15.68 -20.77
C VAL A 422 -10.28 -15.22 -21.47
N VAL A 423 -11.32 -14.94 -20.68
CA VAL A 423 -12.64 -14.52 -21.15
C VAL A 423 -12.98 -13.17 -20.53
N ILE A 424 -13.23 -12.19 -21.37
CA ILE A 424 -13.73 -10.87 -20.96
C ILE A 424 -15.08 -10.65 -21.63
N ALA A 425 -16.15 -10.74 -20.83
CA ALA A 425 -17.50 -10.45 -21.29
C ALA A 425 -17.68 -8.92 -21.40
N ARG A 426 -17.99 -8.43 -22.60
CA ARG A 426 -18.13 -7.00 -22.91
C ARG A 426 -19.57 -6.66 -23.34
N PRO A 427 -20.04 -5.42 -23.18
CA PRO A 427 -21.39 -5.03 -23.59
C PRO A 427 -21.63 -5.24 -25.09
N GLN A 428 -22.89 -5.50 -25.46
CA GLN A 428 -23.34 -5.65 -26.84
C GLN A 428 -24.60 -4.80 -27.07
N PRO A 429 -24.57 -3.80 -27.99
CA PRO A 429 -23.42 -3.39 -28.80
C PRO A 429 -22.28 -2.79 -27.95
N LEU A 430 -21.06 -2.77 -28.50
CA LEU A 430 -19.93 -2.11 -27.84
C LEU A 430 -20.21 -0.60 -27.70
N PRO A 431 -19.91 0.01 -26.54
CA PRO A 431 -20.01 1.46 -26.38
C PRO A 431 -19.06 2.21 -27.32
N HIS A 432 -19.36 3.47 -27.61
CA HIS A 432 -18.49 4.33 -28.39
C HIS A 432 -17.11 4.50 -27.71
N GLY A 433 -16.03 4.50 -28.50
CA GLY A 433 -14.66 4.61 -27.98
C GLY A 433 -14.08 3.32 -27.39
N TRP A 434 -14.81 2.19 -27.48
CA TRP A 434 -14.30 0.89 -27.10
C TRP A 434 -13.67 0.18 -28.31
N HIS A 435 -12.52 -0.47 -28.09
CA HIS A 435 -11.81 -1.17 -29.14
C HIS A 435 -12.63 -2.37 -29.64
N ALA A 436 -12.68 -2.61 -30.94
CA ALA A 436 -13.46 -3.72 -31.51
C ALA A 436 -12.94 -5.09 -31.02
N GLU A 437 -11.63 -5.29 -31.11
CA GLU A 437 -10.98 -6.48 -30.55
C GLU A 437 -10.90 -6.42 -29.03
N THR A 438 -11.06 -7.57 -28.38
CA THR A 438 -10.93 -7.68 -26.91
C THR A 438 -9.48 -7.65 -26.46
N VAL A 439 -8.55 -8.14 -27.29
CA VAL A 439 -7.13 -8.24 -26.98
C VAL A 439 -6.34 -7.43 -27.99
N GLN A 440 -5.56 -6.48 -27.49
CA GLN A 440 -4.66 -5.63 -28.28
C GLN A 440 -3.23 -5.86 -27.80
N ILE A 441 -2.38 -6.38 -28.67
CA ILE A 441 -0.96 -6.66 -28.38
C ILE A 441 -0.13 -5.89 -29.42
N SER A 442 0.81 -5.08 -28.96
CA SER A 442 1.73 -4.31 -29.83
C SER A 442 3.17 -4.28 -29.35
#